data_AF-A0A7Y4X825-F1
#
_entry.id   AF-A0A7Y4X825-F1
#
_cell.length_a   1.000
_cell.length_b   1.000
_cell.length_c   1.000
_cell.angle_alpha   90.00
_cell.angle_beta   90.00
_cell.angle_gamma   90.00
#
_symmetry.space_group_name_H-M   'P 1'
#
loop_
_entity.id
_entity.type
_entity.pdbx_description
1 polymer ?
#
loop_
_entity_poly.entity_id
_entity_poly.type
_entity_poly.pdbx_seq_one_letter_code
_entity_poly.pdbx_strand_id
1 'polypeptide(L)'
;MRRKAIPRHLRRLVRQRAHCRCEYCQHPDAYSSAPYACDHPLPHVGGAGDSLDDLAWSCPACNGHKASKTHAPDPKTKRLVPLFNPRLQKWSRHFAWSEDSRFVVGLTATGRATVEALCLNSEELVNLREVLIFAGKHPPQSSAE
;
A
#
# COMPACT_ATOMS: atom_id res chain seq x y z
N MET A 1 4.83 -18.16 18.55
CA MET A 1 4.83 -18.98 17.31
C MET A 1 5.69 -18.30 16.26
N ARG A 2 6.66 -19.02 15.67
CA ARG A 2 7.41 -18.52 14.50
C ARG A 2 6.46 -18.47 13.31
N ARG A 3 6.38 -17.32 12.64
CA ARG A 3 5.62 -17.19 11.38
C ARG A 3 6.23 -18.12 10.34
N LYS A 4 5.38 -18.88 9.63
CA LYS A 4 5.82 -19.67 8.48
C LYS A 4 6.30 -18.71 7.39
N ALA A 5 7.40 -19.05 6.73
CA ALA A 5 7.91 -18.24 5.64
C ALA A 5 6.98 -18.36 4.42
N ILE A 6 6.62 -17.22 3.81
CA ILE A 6 5.88 -17.19 2.55
C ILE A 6 6.74 -17.83 1.44
N PRO A 7 6.25 -18.87 0.73
CA PRO A 7 7.02 -19.53 -0.33
C PRO A 7 7.47 -18.55 -1.42
N ARG A 8 8.67 -18.77 -1.98
CA ARG A 8 9.24 -17.90 -3.02
C ARG A 8 8.35 -17.76 -4.26
N HIS A 9 7.67 -18.83 -4.67
CA HIS A 9 6.76 -18.80 -5.81
C HIS A 9 5.55 -17.89 -5.53
N LEU A 10 4.95 -17.99 -4.35
CA LEU A 10 3.83 -17.15 -3.93
C LEU A 10 4.24 -15.68 -3.85
N ARG A 11 5.42 -15.40 -3.28
CA ARG A 11 5.99 -14.04 -3.24
C ARG A 11 6.13 -13.43 -4.64
N ARG A 12 6.54 -14.22 -5.65
CA ARG A 12 6.61 -13.77 -7.05
C ARG A 12 5.22 -13.46 -7.61
N LEU A 13 4.22 -14.29 -7.36
CA LEU A 13 2.85 -14.07 -7.83
C LEU A 13 2.24 -12.80 -7.23
N VAL A 14 2.40 -12.58 -5.92
CA VAL A 14 1.97 -11.36 -5.22
C VAL A 14 2.61 -10.12 -5.85
N ARG A 15 3.94 -10.16 -6.09
CA ARG A 15 4.68 -9.07 -6.74
C ARG A 15 4.19 -8.77 -8.16
N GLN A 16 3.96 -9.82 -8.96
CA GLN A 16 3.51 -9.68 -10.35
C GLN A 16 2.11 -9.08 -10.44
N ARG A 17 1.16 -9.58 -9.62
CA ARG A 17 -0.20 -9.02 -9.54
C ARG A 17 -0.18 -7.55 -9.10
N ALA A 18 0.73 -7.18 -8.20
CA ALA A 18 0.91 -5.81 -7.76
C ALA A 18 1.63 -4.91 -8.79
N HIS A 19 1.88 -5.40 -10.02
CA HIS A 19 2.62 -4.69 -11.07
C HIS A 19 3.99 -4.16 -10.59
N CYS A 20 4.67 -4.92 -9.73
CA CYS A 20 5.94 -4.55 -9.10
C CYS A 20 5.87 -3.22 -8.32
N ARG A 21 4.71 -2.88 -7.75
CA ARG A 21 4.48 -1.65 -6.98
C ARG A 21 3.83 -1.94 -5.64
N CYS A 22 4.09 -1.09 -4.66
CA CYS A 22 3.42 -1.15 -3.36
C CYS A 22 1.92 -0.95 -3.55
N GLU A 23 1.10 -1.87 -3.06
CA GLU A 23 -0.35 -1.83 -3.26
C GLU A 23 -1.05 -0.74 -2.42
N TYR A 24 -0.31 -0.14 -1.47
CA TYR A 24 -0.74 1.01 -0.68
C TYR A 24 -0.32 2.34 -1.32
N CYS A 25 0.99 2.57 -1.45
CA CYS A 25 1.55 3.87 -1.88
C CYS A 25 2.00 3.93 -3.34
N GLN A 26 1.87 2.84 -4.11
CA GLN A 26 2.25 2.72 -5.53
C GLN A 26 3.73 2.99 -5.84
N HIS A 27 4.59 3.04 -4.82
CA HIS A 27 6.03 3.09 -4.97
C HIS A 27 6.51 1.83 -5.72
N PRO A 28 7.30 1.96 -6.80
CA PRO A 28 7.84 0.83 -7.53
C PRO A 28 8.95 0.12 -6.76
N ASP A 29 8.91 -1.21 -6.69
CA ASP A 29 9.88 -2.01 -5.93
C ASP A 29 11.30 -1.97 -6.50
N ALA A 30 11.43 -1.72 -7.80
CA ALA A 30 12.72 -1.55 -8.48
C ALA A 30 13.53 -0.36 -7.98
N TYR A 31 12.88 0.60 -7.29
CA TYR A 31 13.51 1.82 -6.78
C TYR A 31 13.54 1.86 -5.25
N SER A 32 13.37 0.70 -4.59
CA SER A 32 13.43 0.60 -3.15
C SER A 32 14.80 0.17 -2.67
N SER A 33 15.32 0.82 -1.62
CA SER A 33 16.57 0.45 -0.97
C SER A 33 16.44 -0.79 -0.07
N ALA A 34 15.23 -1.27 0.19
CA ALA A 34 14.97 -2.41 1.06
C ALA A 34 13.91 -3.36 0.47
N PRO A 35 13.99 -4.67 0.81
CA PRO A 35 13.11 -5.67 0.22
C PRO A 35 11.66 -5.47 0.67
N TYR A 36 10.74 -5.61 -0.29
CA TYR A 36 9.30 -5.60 -0.01
C TYR A 36 8.87 -6.84 0.78
N ALA A 37 7.70 -6.74 1.40
CA ALA A 37 7.07 -7.84 2.13
C ALA A 37 5.75 -8.25 1.46
N CYS A 38 5.39 -9.52 1.65
CA CYS A 38 4.01 -9.96 1.53
C CYS A 38 3.34 -9.63 2.87
N ASP A 39 2.59 -8.54 2.90
CA ASP A 39 1.80 -8.09 4.05
C ASP A 39 0.45 -8.80 4.07
N HIS A 40 -0.11 -9.01 5.26
CA HIS A 40 -1.48 -9.49 5.43
C HIS A 40 -2.37 -8.27 5.77
N PRO A 41 -3.20 -7.76 4.84
CA PRO A 41 -4.04 -6.60 5.08
C PRO A 41 -4.97 -6.78 6.28
N LEU A 42 -5.49 -8.00 6.45
CA LEU A 42 -6.15 -8.48 7.67
C LEU A 42 -5.18 -9.39 8.43
N PRO A 43 -5.03 -9.25 9.76
CA PRO A 43 -4.15 -10.10 10.54
C PRO A 43 -4.70 -11.54 10.63
N HIS A 44 -3.78 -12.52 10.70
CA HIS A 44 -4.07 -13.96 10.75
C HIS A 44 -5.05 -14.37 11.87
N VAL A 45 -5.06 -13.64 13.00
CA VAL A 45 -5.98 -13.88 14.13
C VAL A 45 -7.46 -13.69 13.73
N GLY A 46 -7.72 -13.02 12.60
CA GLY A 46 -9.06 -12.82 12.02
C GLY A 46 -9.34 -13.61 10.74
N GLY A 47 -8.52 -14.61 10.37
CA GLY A 47 -8.78 -15.49 9.22
C GLY A 47 -7.92 -15.27 7.96
N ALA A 48 -6.78 -14.59 8.04
CA ALA A 48 -5.93 -14.39 6.86
C ALA A 48 -5.18 -15.68 6.48
N GLY A 49 -5.42 -16.21 5.28
CA GLY A 49 -4.65 -17.32 4.75
C GLY A 49 -3.24 -16.91 4.29
N ASP A 50 -2.46 -17.89 3.84
CA ASP A 50 -1.20 -17.67 3.12
C ASP A 50 -1.42 -17.94 1.63
N SER A 51 -2.49 -17.38 1.06
CA SER A 51 -2.81 -17.49 -0.37
C SER A 51 -2.49 -16.19 -1.11
N LEU A 52 -2.62 -16.22 -2.44
CA LEU A 52 -2.46 -15.02 -3.25
C LEU A 52 -3.47 -13.95 -2.83
N ASP A 53 -4.70 -14.34 -2.53
CA ASP A 53 -5.82 -13.43 -2.22
C ASP A 53 -5.75 -12.84 -0.80
N ASP A 54 -4.85 -13.33 0.04
CA ASP A 54 -4.65 -12.82 1.40
C ASP A 54 -3.49 -11.83 1.51
N LEU A 55 -2.60 -11.82 0.51
CA LEU A 55 -1.30 -11.13 0.61
C LEU A 55 -1.26 -9.88 -0.24
N ALA A 56 -0.75 -8.79 0.33
CA ALA A 56 -0.43 -7.55 -0.36
C ALA A 56 1.08 -7.37 -0.56
N TRP A 57 1.49 -6.87 -1.71
CA TRP A 57 2.86 -6.42 -1.95
C TRP A 57 3.06 -5.05 -1.32
N SER A 58 3.88 -4.99 -0.27
CA SER A 58 4.07 -3.77 0.50
C SER A 58 5.52 -3.35 0.59
N CYS A 59 5.77 -2.05 0.39
CA CYS A 59 7.07 -1.47 0.68
C CYS A 59 7.36 -1.51 2.20
N PRO A 60 8.63 -1.41 2.60
CA PRO A 60 9.03 -1.42 4.01
C PRO A 60 8.35 -0.34 4.85
N ALA A 61 8.20 0.88 4.31
CA ALA A 61 7.55 1.99 4.99
C ALA A 61 6.07 1.70 5.29
N CYS A 62 5.26 1.39 4.26
CA CYS A 62 3.85 1.09 4.44
C CYS A 62 3.63 -0.12 5.35
N ASN A 63 4.44 -1.18 5.19
CA ASN A 63 4.34 -2.38 6.01
C ASN A 63 4.67 -2.07 7.49
N GLY A 64 5.71 -1.28 7.73
CA GLY A 64 6.13 -0.86 9.07
C GLY A 64 5.08 0.01 9.77
N HIS A 65 4.54 1.02 9.08
CA HIS A 65 3.51 1.90 9.64
C HIS A 65 2.18 1.17 9.85
N LYS A 66 1.79 0.28 8.93
CA LYS A 66 0.58 -0.53 9.09
C LYS A 66 0.71 -1.48 10.27
N ALA A 67 1.83 -2.21 10.37
CA ALA A 67 2.03 -3.25 11.38
C ALA A 67 0.79 -4.17 11.48
N SER A 68 0.14 -4.23 12.65
CA SER A 68 -1.09 -4.99 12.89
C SER A 68 -2.38 -4.15 12.79
N LYS A 69 -2.30 -2.87 12.41
CA LYS A 69 -3.47 -1.99 12.33
C LYS A 69 -4.40 -2.45 11.22
N THR A 70 -5.68 -2.56 11.55
CA THR A 70 -6.77 -2.77 10.59
C THR A 70 -7.71 -1.56 10.49
N HIS A 71 -7.62 -0.65 11.46
CA HIS A 71 -8.45 0.54 11.57
C HIS A 71 -7.61 1.73 12.02
N ALA A 72 -8.05 2.94 11.65
CA ALA A 72 -7.51 4.19 12.16
C ALA A 72 -8.60 5.28 12.18
N PRO A 73 -8.45 6.33 13.01
CA PRO A 73 -9.36 7.47 12.97
C PRO A 73 -9.31 8.17 11.61
N ASP A 74 -10.47 8.45 10.99
CA ASP A 74 -10.53 9.37 9.85
C ASP A 74 -10.17 10.78 10.33
N PRO A 75 -9.16 11.46 9.76
CA PRO A 75 -8.72 12.76 10.24
C PRO A 75 -9.84 13.82 10.21
N LYS A 76 -10.82 13.68 9.31
CA LYS A 76 -11.96 14.59 9.18
C LYS A 76 -13.05 14.36 10.22
N THR A 77 -13.47 13.10 10.42
CA THR A 77 -14.64 12.77 11.27
C THR A 77 -14.27 12.23 12.65
N LYS A 78 -12.99 11.92 12.87
CA LYS A 78 -12.44 11.24 14.07
C LYS A 78 -13.04 9.86 14.37
N ARG A 79 -13.93 9.36 13.52
CA ARG A 79 -14.48 8.01 13.64
C ARG A 79 -13.42 6.99 13.27
N LEU A 80 -13.35 5.91 14.06
CA LEU A 80 -12.53 4.76 13.74
C LEU A 80 -13.11 4.05 12.51
N VAL A 81 -12.33 3.96 11.43
CA VAL A 81 -12.74 3.36 10.15
C VAL A 81 -11.71 2.31 9.70
N PRO A 82 -12.12 1.31 8.90
CA PRO A 82 -11.18 0.33 8.37
C PRO A 82 -10.14 1.00 7.47
N LEU A 83 -8.90 0.53 7.59
CA LEU A 83 -7.81 0.85 6.66
C LEU A 83 -8.04 0.18 5.31
N PHE A 84 -7.42 0.75 4.28
CA PHE A 84 -7.55 0.24 2.93
C PHE A 84 -7.01 -1.19 2.82
N ASN A 85 -7.81 -2.06 2.22
CA ASN A 85 -7.43 -3.44 1.93
C ASN A 85 -7.36 -3.66 0.39
N PRO A 86 -6.16 -3.76 -0.21
CA PRO A 86 -6.00 -3.94 -1.65
C PRO A 86 -6.55 -5.28 -2.18
N ARG A 87 -6.92 -6.22 -1.30
CA ARG A 87 -7.59 -7.47 -1.68
C ARG A 87 -9.09 -7.33 -1.82
N LEU A 88 -9.69 -6.34 -1.18
CA LEU A 88 -11.15 -6.16 -1.16
C LEU A 88 -11.60 -4.84 -1.80
N GLN A 89 -10.68 -3.90 -2.03
CA GLN A 89 -10.99 -2.53 -2.41
C GLN A 89 -10.15 -2.06 -3.60
N LYS A 90 -10.77 -1.31 -4.50
CA LYS A 90 -10.10 -0.68 -5.64
C LYS A 90 -9.36 0.58 -5.18
N TRP A 91 -8.07 0.70 -5.51
CA TRP A 91 -7.25 1.85 -5.12
C TRP A 91 -7.87 3.18 -5.59
N SER A 92 -8.30 3.26 -6.85
CA SER A 92 -8.91 4.46 -7.46
C SER A 92 -10.24 4.90 -6.83
N ARG A 93 -10.91 4.02 -6.06
CA ARG A 93 -12.11 4.40 -5.30
C ARG A 93 -11.75 5.17 -4.03
N HIS A 94 -10.60 4.87 -3.42
CA HIS A 94 -10.20 5.40 -2.12
C HIS A 94 -9.16 6.50 -2.23
N PHE A 95 -8.40 6.53 -3.31
CA PHE A 95 -7.28 7.43 -3.51
C PHE A 95 -7.27 8.04 -4.91
N ALA A 96 -6.70 9.23 -4.99
CA ALA A 96 -6.24 9.86 -6.22
C ALA A 96 -4.82 10.38 -6.01
N TRP A 97 -4.14 10.71 -7.11
CA TRP A 97 -2.94 11.54 -7.06
C TRP A 97 -3.33 13.02 -7.00
N SER A 98 -2.52 13.84 -6.35
CA SER A 98 -2.57 15.30 -6.53
C SER A 98 -2.24 15.66 -7.98
N GLU A 99 -2.53 16.90 -8.38
CA GLU A 99 -2.27 17.38 -9.75
C GLU A 99 -0.81 17.24 -10.16
N ASP A 100 0.12 17.51 -9.24
CA ASP A 100 1.56 17.32 -9.42
C ASP A 100 2.04 15.87 -9.21
N SER A 101 1.13 14.94 -8.91
CA SER A 101 1.39 13.53 -8.62
C SER A 101 2.35 13.25 -7.45
N ARG A 102 2.60 14.22 -6.57
CA ARG A 102 3.50 14.04 -5.42
C ARG A 102 2.79 13.47 -4.20
N PHE A 103 1.49 13.70 -4.07
CA PHE A 103 0.69 13.32 -2.91
C PHE A 103 -0.40 12.31 -3.26
N VAL A 104 -0.62 11.36 -2.35
CA VAL A 104 -1.81 10.51 -2.34
C VAL A 104 -2.93 11.24 -1.60
N VAL A 105 -4.03 11.49 -2.29
CA VAL A 105 -5.22 12.17 -1.76
C VAL A 105 -6.27 11.12 -1.38
N GLY A 106 -6.69 11.10 -0.12
CA GLY A 106 -7.76 10.21 0.36
C GLY A 106 -9.16 10.72 -0.01
N LEU A 107 -9.86 10.01 -0.89
CA LEU A 107 -11.20 10.38 -1.40
C LEU A 107 -12.33 9.96 -0.44
N THR A 108 -12.09 8.95 0.38
CA THR A 108 -13.06 8.36 1.31
C THR A 108 -12.55 8.43 2.74
N ALA A 109 -13.40 8.15 3.74
CA ALA A 109 -12.95 8.05 5.13
C ALA A 109 -11.83 6.99 5.30
N THR A 110 -11.99 5.80 4.70
CA THR A 110 -10.94 4.77 4.63
C THR A 110 -9.67 5.29 3.96
N GLY A 111 -9.80 6.00 2.84
CA GLY A 111 -8.66 6.56 2.12
C GLY A 111 -7.87 7.56 2.98
N ARG A 112 -8.56 8.54 3.58
CA ARG A 112 -7.92 9.54 4.46
C ARG A 112 -7.29 8.91 5.70
N ALA A 113 -7.99 8.00 6.35
CA ALA A 113 -7.45 7.26 7.50
C ALA A 113 -6.20 6.45 7.11
N THR A 114 -6.19 5.85 5.92
CA THR A 114 -5.02 5.10 5.42
C THR A 114 -3.84 6.01 5.09
N VAL A 115 -4.08 7.15 4.43
CA VAL A 115 -3.02 8.12 4.12
C VAL A 115 -2.27 8.53 5.38
N GLU A 116 -3.00 8.84 6.46
CA GLU A 116 -2.37 9.20 7.73
C GLU A 116 -1.75 8.00 8.45
N ALA A 117 -2.49 6.90 8.61
CA ALA A 117 -2.04 5.77 9.42
C ALA A 117 -0.81 5.05 8.85
N LEU A 118 -0.66 5.04 7.52
CA LEU A 118 0.47 4.45 6.80
C LEU A 118 1.52 5.48 6.38
N CYS A 119 1.33 6.75 6.74
CA CYS A 119 2.20 7.86 6.34
C CYS A 119 2.48 7.87 4.83
N LEU A 120 1.44 7.72 4.00
CA LEU A 120 1.59 7.58 2.54
C LEU A 120 2.20 8.81 1.86
N ASN A 121 2.26 9.95 2.58
CA ASN A 121 2.85 11.20 2.15
C ASN A 121 3.96 11.66 3.10
N SER A 122 4.76 10.72 3.65
CA SER A 122 5.99 11.10 4.35
C SER A 122 6.90 11.89 3.41
N GLU A 123 7.72 12.78 3.97
CA GLU A 123 8.62 13.63 3.21
C GLU A 123 9.52 12.81 2.27
N GLU A 124 10.02 11.68 2.74
CA GLU A 124 10.88 10.78 1.97
C GLU A 124 10.14 10.18 0.75
N LEU A 125 8.87 9.81 0.91
CA LEU A 125 8.06 9.30 -0.21
C LEU A 125 7.71 10.40 -1.21
N VAL A 126 7.46 11.63 -0.73
CA VAL A 126 7.18 12.79 -1.58
C VAL A 126 8.43 13.16 -2.39
N ASN A 127 9.60 13.23 -1.76
CA ASN A 127 10.88 13.51 -2.40
C ASN A 127 11.23 12.41 -3.42
N LEU A 128 10.96 11.14 -3.09
CA LEU A 128 11.17 10.04 -4.02
C LEU A 128 10.24 10.13 -5.24
N ARG A 129 8.96 10.47 -5.04
CA ARG A 129 8.02 10.66 -6.16
C ARG A 129 8.47 11.78 -7.08
N GLU A 130 8.99 12.87 -6.54
CA GLU A 130 9.53 13.97 -7.34
C GLU A 130 10.66 13.51 -8.28
N VAL A 131 11.63 12.74 -7.76
CA VAL A 131 12.70 12.15 -8.57
C VAL A 131 12.14 11.17 -9.61
N LEU A 132 11.15 10.36 -9.24
CA LEU A 132 10.54 9.39 -10.15
C LEU A 132 9.64 10.06 -11.22
N ILE A 133 9.02 11.19 -10.92
CA ILE A 133 8.28 12.02 -11.89
C ILE A 133 9.28 12.57 -12.92
N PHE A 134 10.39 13.15 -12.46
CA PHE A 134 11.46 13.63 -13.34
C PHE A 134 12.00 12.52 -14.26
N ALA A 135 12.10 11.29 -13.74
CA ALA A 135 12.53 10.12 -14.51
C ALA A 135 11.42 9.47 -15.38
N GLY A 136 10.20 10.01 -15.41
CA GLY A 136 9.07 9.46 -16.16
C GLY A 136 8.58 8.09 -15.66
N LYS A 137 8.77 7.78 -14.37
CA LYS A 137 8.39 6.51 -13.72
C LYS A 137 7.19 6.63 -12.77
N HIS A 138 6.73 7.86 -12.53
CA HIS A 138 5.62 8.20 -11.66
C HIS A 138 4.79 9.38 -12.26
N PRO A 139 3.45 9.42 -12.09
CA PRO A 139 2.61 8.41 -11.46
C PRO A 139 2.60 7.09 -12.24
N PRO A 140 2.19 5.95 -11.63
CA PRO A 140 1.90 4.77 -12.41
C PRO A 140 0.83 5.12 -13.44
N GLN A 141 1.07 4.80 -14.71
CA GLN A 141 0.01 4.81 -15.70
C GLN A 141 -1.10 3.89 -15.18
N SER A 142 -2.35 4.37 -15.16
CA SER A 142 -3.48 3.50 -14.88
C SER A 142 -3.38 2.33 -15.85
N SER A 143 -3.18 1.12 -15.36
CA SER A 143 -3.47 -0.05 -16.16
C SER A 143 -4.94 0.09 -16.56
N ALA A 144 -5.17 0.35 -17.85
CA ALA A 144 -6.48 0.11 -18.41
C ALA A 144 -6.79 -1.37 -18.16
N GLU A 145 -7.98 -1.60 -17.62
CA GLU A 145 -8.69 -2.89 -17.46
C GLU A 145 -8.42 -3.71 -16.18
#